data_AF-A0A3P6SQ50-F1
#
_entry.id   AF-A0A3P6SQ50-F1
#
_cell.length_a   1.000
_cell.length_b   1.000
_cell.length_c   1.000
_cell.angle_alpha   90.00
_cell.angle_beta   90.00
_cell.angle_gamma   90.00
#
_symmetry.space_group_name_H-M   'P 1'
#
loop_
_entity.id
_entity.type
_entity.pdbx_description
1 polymer ?
#
loop_
_entity_poly.entity_id
_entity_poly.type
_entity_poly.pdbx_seq_one_letter_code
_entity_poly.pdbx_strand_id
1 'polypeptide(L)'
;MNLSDIPPDGIEQWFTLQPRSEKSKVSGSVKLKLWLSTREERIGAEEDDLLDVKEHIELMRQFALYEIRLSGSPVRLWDGVFQDKANTILRQHALQGDLTEVHTAMWYVPSRFFC
;
A
#
# COMPACT_ATOMS: atom_id res chain seq x y z
N MET A 1 -12.57 -15.79 -5.73
CA MET A 1 -11.65 -14.82 -5.13
C MET A 1 -11.85 -13.51 -5.86
N ASN A 2 -12.21 -12.47 -5.14
CA ASN A 2 -12.29 -11.12 -5.69
C ASN A 2 -10.91 -10.45 -5.58
N LEU A 3 -10.63 -9.46 -6.43
CA LEU A 3 -9.38 -8.72 -6.40
C LEU A 3 -9.14 -8.05 -5.03
N SER A 4 -10.22 -7.64 -4.37
CA SER A 4 -10.26 -7.06 -3.02
C SER A 4 -9.74 -7.98 -1.92
N ASP A 5 -9.67 -9.29 -2.18
CA ASP A 5 -9.24 -10.29 -1.20
C ASP A 5 -7.72 -10.53 -1.24
N ILE A 6 -7.00 -9.90 -2.18
CA ILE A 6 -5.54 -10.01 -2.28
C ILE A 6 -4.91 -8.92 -1.40
N PRO A 7 -4.17 -9.27 -0.33
CA PRO A 7 -3.49 -8.30 0.50
C PRO A 7 -2.30 -7.69 -0.25
N PRO A 8 -1.79 -6.53 0.21
CA PRO A 8 -0.66 -5.83 -0.41
C PRO A 8 0.59 -6.68 -0.61
N ASP A 9 0.90 -7.56 0.35
CA ASP A 9 2.08 -8.42 0.32
C ASP A 9 1.92 -9.64 -0.61
N GLY A 10 0.75 -9.74 -1.27
CA GLY A 10 0.37 -10.89 -2.09
C GLY A 10 -0.14 -12.07 -1.28
N ILE A 11 -0.58 -13.11 -1.98
CA ILE A 11 -0.97 -14.39 -1.40
C ILE A 11 -0.18 -15.55 -2.01
N GLU A 12 0.05 -16.58 -1.21
CA GLU A 12 0.52 -17.86 -1.67
C GLU A 12 -0.35 -18.96 -1.07
N GLN A 13 -1.22 -19.57 -1.89
CA GLN A 13 -2.12 -20.62 -1.41
C GLN A 13 -2.48 -21.62 -2.50
N TRP A 14 -3.06 -22.73 -2.06
CA TRP A 14 -3.63 -23.75 -2.94
C TRP A 14 -5.04 -23.35 -3.38
N PHE A 15 -5.29 -23.44 -4.67
CA PHE A 15 -6.60 -23.19 -5.28
C PHE A 15 -7.15 -24.48 -5.86
N THR A 16 -8.32 -24.90 -5.37
CA THR A 16 -9.04 -26.05 -5.92
C THR A 16 -9.63 -25.68 -7.28
N LEU A 17 -9.40 -26.52 -8.27
CA LEU A 17 -9.89 -26.29 -9.62
C LEU A 17 -11.43 -26.41 -9.64
N GLN A 18 -12.09 -25.42 -10.21
CA GLN A 18 -13.54 -25.43 -10.41
C GLN A 18 -13.86 -25.91 -11.84
N PRO A 19 -14.85 -26.80 -12.02
CA PRO A 19 -15.24 -27.27 -13.34
C PRO A 19 -15.81 -26.12 -14.17
N ARG A 20 -15.41 -26.05 -15.45
CA ARG A 20 -15.79 -24.96 -16.37
C ARG A 20 -17.21 -25.13 -16.94
N SER A 21 -17.84 -26.30 -16.75
CA SER A 21 -19.23 -26.61 -17.09
C SER A 21 -19.70 -27.90 -16.39
N GLU A 22 -21.01 -28.16 -16.33
CA GLU A 22 -21.59 -29.39 -15.74
C GLU A 22 -21.08 -30.69 -16.38
N LYS A 23 -20.57 -30.63 -17.62
CA LYS A 23 -20.03 -31.80 -18.33
C LYS A 23 -18.55 -32.05 -18.03
N SER A 24 -17.86 -31.13 -17.37
CA SER A 24 -16.43 -31.23 -17.08
C SER A 24 -16.22 -31.72 -15.65
N LYS A 25 -15.68 -32.93 -15.48
CA LYS A 25 -15.15 -33.38 -14.18
C LYS A 25 -13.71 -32.86 -14.06
N VAL A 26 -13.50 -31.86 -13.23
CA VAL A 26 -12.16 -31.37 -12.89
C VAL A 26 -11.88 -31.71 -11.42
N SER A 27 -10.71 -32.29 -11.15
CA SER A 27 -10.23 -32.58 -9.81
C SER A 27 -8.75 -32.24 -9.76
N GLY A 28 -8.34 -31.55 -8.70
CA GLY A 28 -6.95 -31.12 -8.53
C GLY A 28 -6.87 -29.76 -7.83
N SER A 29 -5.69 -29.45 -7.34
CA SER A 29 -5.37 -28.13 -6.76
C SER A 29 -4.08 -27.61 -7.38
N VAL A 30 -4.00 -26.30 -7.56
CA VAL A 30 -2.79 -25.62 -8.03
C VAL A 30 -2.30 -24.66 -6.96
N LYS A 31 -0.99 -24.64 -6.70
CA LYS A 31 -0.38 -23.64 -5.82
C LYS A 31 -0.12 -22.40 -6.65
N LEU A 32 -0.74 -21.28 -6.28
CA LEU A 32 -0.50 -20.00 -6.94
C LEU A 32 0.10 -19.02 -5.93
N LYS A 33 1.13 -18.32 -6.39
CA LYS A 33 1.66 -17.13 -5.73
C LYS A 33 1.21 -15.92 -6.57
N LEU A 34 0.42 -15.06 -5.97
CA LEU A 34 -0.19 -13.89 -6.60
C LEU A 34 0.26 -12.65 -5.84
N TRP A 35 0.76 -11.64 -6.54
CA TRP A 35 1.04 -10.33 -5.98
C TRP A 35 0.53 -9.28 -6.96
N LEU A 36 0.11 -8.14 -6.42
CA LEU A 36 -0.26 -6.99 -7.23
C LEU A 36 0.95 -6.07 -7.26
N SER A 37 1.66 -6.02 -8.40
CA SER A 37 2.73 -5.05 -8.61
C SER A 37 2.27 -3.98 -9.59
N THR A 38 2.35 -2.73 -9.18
CA THR A 38 2.31 -1.56 -10.06
C THR A 38 3.67 -0.88 -10.09
N ARG A 39 4.77 -1.65 -9.97
CA ARG A 39 6.12 -1.11 -10.04
C ARG A 39 6.25 -0.36 -11.36
N GLU A 40 6.31 0.95 -11.30
CA GLU A 40 6.53 1.78 -12.47
C GLU A 40 7.94 1.47 -12.95
N GLU A 41 8.08 0.78 -14.08
CA GLU A 41 9.35 0.69 -14.77
C GLU A 41 9.62 2.08 -15.35
N ARG A 42 10.19 2.99 -14.55
CA ARG A 42 10.48 4.37 -14.95
C ARG A 42 11.69 4.34 -15.88
N ILE A 43 11.44 4.21 -17.18
CA ILE A 43 12.48 4.17 -18.22
C ILE A 43 13.02 5.60 -18.45
N GLY A 44 14.14 5.94 -17.80
CA GLY A 44 15.05 6.98 -18.27
C GLY A 44 15.41 8.10 -17.29
N ALA A 45 16.71 8.40 -17.30
CA ALA A 45 17.42 9.59 -16.81
C ALA A 45 17.47 9.82 -15.29
N GLU A 46 18.70 9.72 -14.76
CA GLU A 46 19.17 10.24 -13.46
C GLU A 46 18.12 10.13 -12.35
N GLU A 47 17.92 8.89 -11.87
CA GLU A 47 17.07 8.60 -10.73
C GLU A 47 17.58 9.39 -9.52
N ASP A 48 16.82 10.39 -9.08
CA ASP A 48 16.94 10.90 -7.72
C ASP A 48 16.50 9.76 -6.81
N ASP A 49 17.45 9.04 -6.22
CA ASP A 49 17.23 7.92 -5.29
C ASP A 49 16.27 8.27 -4.14
N LEU A 50 16.00 9.57 -3.91
CA LEU A 50 15.09 10.08 -2.90
C LEU A 50 13.71 10.49 -3.43
N LEU A 51 13.43 10.31 -4.72
CA LEU A 51 12.16 10.72 -5.34
C LEU A 51 10.98 9.99 -4.70
N ASP A 52 11.06 8.66 -4.58
CA ASP A 52 10.00 7.85 -3.97
C ASP A 52 9.80 8.22 -2.49
N VAL A 53 10.89 8.60 -1.79
CA VAL A 53 10.83 9.10 -0.41
C VAL A 53 10.10 10.44 -0.35
N LYS A 54 10.39 11.38 -1.26
CA LYS A 54 9.74 12.69 -1.34
C LYS A 54 8.26 12.55 -1.68
N GLU A 55 7.92 11.72 -2.67
CA GLU A 55 6.54 11.42 -3.05
C GLU A 55 5.76 10.82 -1.87
N HIS A 56 6.38 9.89 -1.13
CA HIS A 56 5.76 9.29 0.06
C HIS A 56 5.52 10.30 1.19
N ILE A 57 6.48 11.20 1.45
CA ILE A 57 6.33 12.27 2.45
C ILE A 57 5.19 13.22 2.07
N GLU A 58 5.12 13.62 0.80
CA GLU A 58 4.05 14.52 0.35
C GLU A 58 2.68 13.83 0.41
N LEU A 59 2.61 12.54 0.08
CA LEU A 59 1.37 11.76 0.18
C LEU A 59 0.87 11.68 1.63
N MET A 60 1.75 11.41 2.60
CA MET A 60 1.42 11.45 4.03
C MET A 60 0.91 12.84 4.45
N ARG A 61 1.60 13.90 4.02
CA ARG A 61 1.22 15.29 4.33
C ARG A 61 -0.16 15.62 3.78
N GLN A 62 -0.47 15.21 2.57
CA GLN A 62 -1.78 15.43 1.95
C GLN A 62 -2.90 14.71 2.70
N PHE A 63 -2.68 13.47 3.13
CA PHE A 63 -3.65 12.73 3.95
C PHE A 63 -3.89 13.39 5.31
N ALA A 64 -2.82 13.85 5.98
CA ALA A 64 -2.94 14.56 7.24
C ALA A 64 -3.76 15.86 7.09
N LEU A 65 -3.43 16.67 6.09
CA LEU A 65 -4.15 17.92 5.80
C LEU A 65 -5.62 17.67 5.42
N TYR A 66 -5.90 16.59 4.69
CA TYR A 66 -7.26 16.20 4.34
C TYR A 66 -8.09 15.85 5.59
N GLU A 67 -7.53 15.04 6.51
CA GLU A 67 -8.20 14.68 7.76
C GLU A 67 -8.39 15.88 8.69
N ILE A 68 -7.38 16.74 8.83
CA ILE A 68 -7.46 17.97 9.63
C ILE A 68 -8.56 18.89 9.06
N ARG A 69 -8.62 19.05 7.73
CA ARG A 69 -9.66 19.84 7.07
C ARG A 69 -11.06 19.25 7.30
N LEU A 70 -11.21 17.93 7.29
CA LEU A 70 -12.48 17.26 7.56
C LEU A 70 -12.92 17.40 9.03
N SER A 71 -11.99 17.27 9.97
CA SER A 71 -12.29 17.38 11.40
C SER A 71 -12.59 18.81 11.85
N GLY A 72 -12.15 19.82 11.08
CA GLY A 72 -12.26 21.23 11.44
C GLY A 72 -11.42 21.63 12.66
N SER A 73 -10.61 20.71 13.18
CA SER A 73 -9.77 20.93 14.36
C SER A 73 -8.44 21.59 13.97
N PRO A 74 -7.85 22.42 14.84
CA PRO A 74 -6.50 22.92 14.63
C PRO A 74 -5.49 21.77 14.45
N VAL A 75 -4.52 21.95 13.55
CA VAL A 75 -3.44 20.98 13.25
C VAL A 75 -2.80 20.40 14.52
N ARG A 76 -2.58 21.26 15.52
CA ARG A 76 -2.01 20.93 16.83
C ARG A 76 -2.82 19.96 17.70
N LEU A 77 -4.03 19.60 17.29
CA LEU A 77 -4.87 18.58 17.94
C LEU A 77 -4.90 17.27 17.16
N TRP A 78 -4.21 17.17 16.03
CA TRP A 78 -4.13 15.92 15.28
C TRP A 78 -3.25 14.93 16.04
N ASP A 79 -3.75 13.71 16.21
CA ASP A 79 -3.11 12.64 16.97
C ASP A 79 -2.05 11.88 16.17
N GLY A 80 -1.88 12.22 14.89
CA GLY A 80 -0.94 11.58 13.99
C GLY A 80 -1.40 10.20 13.52
N VAL A 81 -2.67 9.84 13.71
CA VAL A 81 -3.23 8.54 13.31
C VAL A 81 -4.02 8.69 12.02
N PHE A 82 -3.55 8.02 10.96
CA PHE A 82 -4.27 7.95 9.69
C PHE A 82 -5.40 6.91 9.73
N GLN A 83 -6.46 7.16 8.96
CA GLN A 83 -7.50 6.15 8.70
C GLN A 83 -6.97 4.91 7.95
N ASP A 84 -7.62 3.76 8.13
CA ASP A 84 -7.24 2.48 7.50
C ASP A 84 -7.04 2.57 5.98
N LYS A 85 -7.87 3.38 5.31
CA LYS A 85 -7.76 3.59 3.86
C LYS A 85 -6.46 4.33 3.49
N ALA A 86 -6.12 5.38 4.24
CA ALA A 86 -4.88 6.12 4.04
C ALA A 86 -3.66 5.24 4.34
N ASN A 87 -3.69 4.47 5.44
CA ASN A 87 -2.65 3.48 5.77
C ASN A 87 -2.47 2.43 4.66
N THR A 88 -3.56 1.96 4.05
CA THR A 88 -3.50 1.00 2.95
C THR A 88 -2.77 1.59 1.73
N ILE A 89 -3.09 2.84 1.37
CA ILE A 89 -2.45 3.52 0.24
C ILE A 89 -0.98 3.80 0.52
N LEU A 90 -0.65 4.30 1.72
CA LEU A 90 0.74 4.55 2.13
C LEU A 90 1.56 3.26 2.09
N ARG A 91 1.02 2.15 2.61
CA ARG A 91 1.68 0.84 2.58
C ARG A 91 1.92 0.34 1.16
N GLN A 92 0.93 0.48 0.28
CA GLN A 92 1.08 0.13 -1.13
C GLN A 92 2.16 0.96 -1.82
N HIS A 93 2.18 2.27 -1.60
CA HIS A 93 3.22 3.15 -2.14
C HIS A 93 4.62 2.78 -1.62
N ALA A 94 4.75 2.48 -0.33
CA ALA A 94 6.02 2.06 0.26
C ALA A 94 6.55 0.75 -0.35
N LEU A 95 5.67 -0.24 -0.55
CA LEU A 95 6.01 -1.51 -1.19
C LEU A 95 6.41 -1.33 -2.67
N GLN A 96 5.83 -0.36 -3.36
CA GLN A 96 6.10 -0.10 -4.79
C GLN A 96 7.41 0.65 -5.02
N GLY A 97 7.74 1.62 -4.15
CA GLY A 97 8.98 2.40 -4.18
C GLY A 97 10.14 1.80 -3.38
N ASP A 98 10.06 0.52 -3.01
CA ASP A 98 11.06 -0.20 -2.19
C ASP A 98 11.50 0.59 -0.94
N LEU A 99 10.56 1.29 -0.31
CA LEU A 99 10.83 2.10 0.88
C LEU A 99 11.06 1.15 2.06
N THR A 100 12.34 0.96 2.41
CA THR A 100 12.76 0.05 3.47
C THR A 100 12.09 0.30 4.84
N GLU A 101 12.09 -0.73 5.70
CA GLU A 101 11.56 -0.65 7.08
C GLU A 101 12.20 0.46 7.94
N VAL A 102 13.38 0.97 7.56
CA VAL A 102 14.04 2.09 8.24
C VAL A 102 13.32 3.40 7.95
N HIS A 103 12.88 3.60 6.70
CA HIS A 103 11.96 4.68 6.38
C HIS A 103 10.68 4.46 7.22
N THR A 104 10.17 3.23 7.28
CA THR A 104 9.02 2.82 8.12
C THR A 104 9.06 3.28 9.55
N ALA A 105 10.16 2.97 10.22
CA ALA A 105 10.37 3.43 11.57
C ALA A 105 10.42 4.97 11.66
N MET A 106 11.06 5.64 10.70
CA MET A 106 11.20 7.10 10.70
C MET A 106 9.87 7.85 10.55
N TRP A 107 8.85 7.27 9.91
CA TRP A 107 7.52 7.91 9.77
C TRP A 107 6.50 7.57 10.86
N TYR A 108 6.79 6.66 11.79
CA TYR A 108 6.04 6.58 13.06
C TYR A 108 6.45 7.70 14.04
N VAL A 109 7.68 8.21 13.90
CA VAL A 109 8.28 9.29 14.72
C VAL A 109 7.73 10.72 14.46
N PRO A 110 7.26 11.14 13.26
CA PRO A 110 6.81 12.50 12.99
C PRO A 110 5.37 12.76 13.44
N SER A 111 4.66 11.78 14.01
CA SER A 111 3.39 12.02 14.71
C SER A 111 3.49 13.11 15.79
N ARG A 112 4.72 13.52 16.17
CA ARG A 112 4.99 14.67 17.05
C ARG A 112 5.62 15.91 16.39
N PHE A 113 6.04 15.84 15.12
CA PHE A 113 6.79 16.91 14.44
C PHE A 113 6.00 17.69 13.38
N PHE A 114 4.72 17.37 13.17
CA PHE A 114 3.79 18.22 12.40
C PHE A 114 3.24 19.42 13.22
N CYS A 115 3.87 19.75 14.35
CA CYS A 115 3.66 20.97 15.14
C CYS A 115 4.94 21.77 15.27
#